data_AF-A0A916SFX1-F1
#
_entry.id   AF-A0A916SFX1-F1
#
_cell.length_a   1.000
_cell.length_b   1.000
_cell.length_c   1.000
_cell.angle_alpha   90.00
_cell.angle_beta   90.00
_cell.angle_gamma   90.00
#
_symmetry.space_group_name_H-M   'P 1'
#
loop_
_entity.id
_entity.type
_entity.pdbx_description
1 polymer ?
#
loop_
_entity_poly.entity_id
_entity_poly.type
_entity_poly.pdbx_seq_one_letter_code
_entity_poly.pdbx_strand_id
1 'polypeptide(L)'
;MTPEDAAAILQLRPNATAGDVERAFRARARMLHPDRLTGASEEQVAAAAEKFARLTEAHEVMQHAIADAPIIATIEPDGPPPSARWLIVGWLGVMLVAGVISFFGGAIPYSTADVVLRLLPLAAAATAFALTGRRVYYAATVALLAASVLITLALASFGSLVALGLLLVPVVGLMVQGRKVAAYRA
;
A
#
# COMPACT_ATOMS: atom_id res chain seq x y z
N MET A 1 -3.07 30.48 -15.25
CA MET A 1 -2.26 30.05 -14.08
C MET A 1 -1.20 29.05 -14.54
N THR A 2 0.04 29.08 -14.03
CA THR A 2 1.07 28.08 -14.37
C THR A 2 0.95 26.83 -13.47
N PRO A 3 1.49 25.66 -13.84
CA PRO A 3 1.53 24.48 -12.95
C PRO A 3 2.23 24.74 -11.62
N GLU A 4 3.29 25.55 -11.60
CA GLU A 4 4.00 25.93 -10.38
C GLU A 4 3.13 26.79 -9.46
N ASP A 5 2.40 27.76 -10.02
CA ASP A 5 1.45 28.59 -9.28
C ASP A 5 0.29 27.74 -8.74
N ALA A 6 -0.21 26.82 -9.55
CA ALA A 6 -1.28 25.90 -9.18
C ALA A 6 -0.84 24.96 -8.04
N ALA A 7 0.38 24.42 -8.12
CA ALA A 7 0.98 23.62 -7.06
C ALA A 7 1.14 24.45 -5.77
N ALA A 8 1.58 25.71 -5.86
CA ALA A 8 1.68 26.60 -4.71
C ALA A 8 0.31 26.87 -4.05
N ILE A 9 -0.74 27.13 -4.86
CA ILE A 9 -2.12 27.28 -4.38
C ILE A 9 -2.58 26.00 -3.67
N LEU A 10 -2.25 24.83 -4.20
CA LEU A 10 -2.53 23.51 -3.61
C LEU A 10 -1.56 23.11 -2.49
N GLN A 11 -0.53 23.92 -2.19
CA GLN A 11 0.54 23.63 -1.21
C GLN A 11 1.23 22.29 -1.49
N LEU A 12 1.46 22.03 -2.77
CA LEU A 12 2.12 20.85 -3.28
C LEU A 12 3.42 21.23 -3.97
N ARG A 13 4.25 20.22 -4.25
CA ARG A 13 5.40 20.37 -5.14
C ARG A 13 4.89 20.36 -6.60
N PRO A 14 5.59 21.01 -7.56
CA PRO A 14 5.18 21.03 -8.97
C PRO A 14 5.08 19.63 -9.61
N ASN A 15 5.80 18.65 -9.08
CA ASN A 15 5.79 17.25 -9.51
C ASN A 15 4.88 16.35 -8.67
N ALA A 16 3.90 16.91 -7.96
CA ALA A 16 2.97 16.11 -7.15
C ALA A 16 2.13 15.15 -8.01
N THR A 17 1.84 13.97 -7.45
CA THR A 17 1.06 12.94 -8.15
C THR A 17 -0.42 13.33 -8.27
N ALA A 18 -1.15 12.69 -9.17
CA ALA A 18 -2.60 12.88 -9.29
C ALA A 18 -3.35 12.60 -7.97
N GLY A 19 -2.91 11.59 -7.22
CA GLY A 19 -3.46 11.26 -5.91
C GLY A 19 -3.20 12.35 -4.87
N ASP A 20 -2.01 12.96 -4.88
CA ASP A 20 -1.66 14.06 -3.98
C ASP A 20 -2.49 15.32 -4.28
N VAL A 21 -2.65 15.65 -5.56
CA VAL A 21 -3.49 16.76 -6.06
C VAL A 21 -4.94 16.58 -5.61
N GLU A 22 -5.51 15.39 -5.80
CA GLU A 22 -6.89 15.11 -5.42
C GLU A 22 -7.12 15.17 -3.91
N ARG A 23 -6.19 14.63 -3.11
CA ARG A 23 -6.28 14.71 -1.64
C ARG A 23 -6.19 16.15 -1.14
N ALA A 24 -5.25 16.92 -1.67
CA ALA A 24 -5.05 18.32 -1.29
C ALA A 24 -6.26 19.17 -1.64
N PHE A 25 -6.81 18.99 -2.84
CA PHE A 25 -8.03 19.66 -3.29
C PHE A 25 -9.20 19.35 -2.35
N ARG A 26 -9.52 18.07 -2.08
CA ARG A 26 -10.62 17.69 -1.17
C ARG A 26 -10.44 18.21 0.25
N ALA A 27 -9.22 18.22 0.78
CA ALA A 27 -8.95 18.75 2.11
C ALA A 27 -9.29 20.24 2.20
N ARG A 28 -8.90 21.01 1.19
CA ARG A 28 -9.07 22.46 1.16
C ARG A 28 -10.45 22.90 0.71
N ALA A 29 -11.05 22.20 -0.25
CA ALA A 29 -12.43 22.41 -0.66
C ALA A 29 -13.37 22.31 0.56
N ARG A 30 -13.14 21.34 1.45
CA ARG A 30 -13.89 21.22 2.71
C ARG A 30 -13.69 22.37 3.69
N MET A 31 -12.56 23.07 3.66
CA MET A 31 -12.27 24.21 4.54
C MET A 31 -12.79 25.53 3.97
N LEU A 32 -12.70 25.70 2.65
CA LEU A 32 -12.99 26.94 1.93
C LEU A 32 -14.39 26.97 1.32
N HIS A 33 -15.20 25.93 1.50
CA HIS A 33 -16.53 25.86 0.89
C HIS A 33 -17.44 27.03 1.35
N PRO A 34 -18.06 27.79 0.43
CA PRO A 34 -18.91 28.93 0.77
C PRO A 34 -20.11 28.54 1.64
N ASP A 35 -20.67 27.33 1.47
CA ASP A 35 -21.78 26.82 2.31
C ASP A 35 -21.47 26.70 3.80
N ARG A 36 -20.19 26.81 4.20
CA ARG A 36 -19.81 26.84 5.62
C ARG A 36 -20.04 28.20 6.27
N LEU A 37 -20.25 29.24 5.48
CA LEU A 37 -20.39 30.63 5.93
C LEU A 37 -21.86 30.98 6.21
N THR A 38 -22.48 30.24 7.14
CA THR A 38 -23.84 30.55 7.59
C THR A 38 -23.85 31.86 8.40
N GLY A 39 -24.64 32.85 7.95
CA GLY A 39 -24.77 34.15 8.62
C GLY A 39 -23.61 35.14 8.37
N ALA A 40 -22.71 34.84 7.42
CA ALA A 40 -21.65 35.75 6.99
C ALA A 40 -22.20 36.89 6.10
N SER A 41 -21.46 37.98 5.98
CA SER A 41 -21.82 39.05 5.05
C SER A 41 -21.65 38.62 3.60
N GLU A 42 -22.36 39.26 2.67
CA GLU A 42 -22.24 38.99 1.23
C GLU A 42 -20.80 39.13 0.74
N GLU A 43 -20.05 40.11 1.27
CA GLU A 43 -18.63 40.32 0.97
C GLU A 43 -17.76 39.13 1.40
N GLN A 44 -18.04 38.53 2.55
CA GLN A 44 -17.32 37.35 3.05
C GLN A 44 -17.62 36.10 2.21
N VAL A 45 -18.88 35.94 1.79
CA VAL A 45 -19.29 34.85 0.90
C VAL A 45 -18.64 35.00 -0.48
N ALA A 46 -18.64 36.22 -1.04
CA ALA A 46 -17.99 36.52 -2.31
C ALA A 46 -16.47 36.25 -2.26
N ALA A 47 -15.79 36.68 -1.20
CA ALA A 47 -14.36 36.43 -1.02
C ALA A 47 -14.04 34.93 -0.87
N ALA A 48 -14.91 34.15 -0.22
CA ALA A 48 -14.75 32.70 -0.12
C ALA A 48 -15.00 32.00 -1.46
N ALA A 49 -16.02 32.42 -2.22
CA ALA A 49 -16.29 31.92 -3.55
C ALA A 49 -15.11 32.18 -4.51
N GLU A 50 -14.50 33.36 -4.45
CA GLU A 50 -13.30 33.69 -5.25
C GLU A 50 -12.10 32.81 -4.88
N LYS A 51 -11.88 32.55 -3.59
CA LYS A 51 -10.84 31.63 -3.11
C LYS A 51 -11.10 30.20 -3.55
N PHE A 52 -12.36 29.76 -3.52
CA PHE A 52 -12.75 28.43 -3.97
C PHE A 52 -12.60 28.28 -5.49
N ALA A 53 -12.98 29.30 -6.27
CA ALA A 53 -12.79 29.32 -7.72
C ALA A 53 -11.30 29.19 -8.09
N ARG A 54 -10.41 29.95 -7.42
CA ARG A 54 -8.95 29.82 -7.61
C ARG A 54 -8.41 28.44 -7.21
N LEU A 55 -8.98 27.80 -6.19
CA LEU A 55 -8.62 26.44 -5.80
C LEU A 55 -9.02 25.42 -6.88
N THR A 56 -10.21 25.56 -7.47
CA THR A 56 -10.68 24.70 -8.57
C THR A 56 -9.84 24.90 -9.83
N GLU A 57 -9.54 26.13 -10.22
CA GLU A 57 -8.66 26.43 -11.36
C GLU A 57 -7.27 25.77 -11.18
N ALA A 58 -6.70 25.86 -9.98
CA ALA A 58 -5.42 25.22 -9.66
C ALA A 58 -5.48 23.68 -9.79
N HIS A 59 -6.60 23.06 -9.39
CA HIS A 59 -6.80 21.62 -9.54
C HIS A 59 -6.86 21.21 -11.01
N GLU A 60 -7.60 21.94 -11.84
CA GLU A 60 -7.73 21.67 -13.28
C GLU A 60 -6.39 21.82 -14.02
N VAL A 61 -5.62 22.86 -13.70
CA VAL A 61 -4.28 23.09 -14.28
C VAL A 61 -3.33 21.97 -13.92
N MET A 62 -3.33 21.50 -12.66
CA MET A 62 -2.49 20.38 -12.25
C MET A 62 -2.91 19.07 -12.93
N GLN A 63 -4.21 18.82 -13.10
CA GLN A 63 -4.69 17.64 -13.82
C GLN A 63 -4.26 17.63 -15.28
N HIS A 64 -4.33 18.78 -15.97
CA HIS A 64 -3.82 18.91 -17.33
C HIS A 64 -2.31 18.71 -17.40
N ALA A 65 -1.55 19.34 -16.49
CA ALA A 65 -0.10 19.18 -16.46
C ALA A 65 0.35 17.72 -16.22
N ILE A 66 -0.40 16.96 -15.43
CA ILE A 66 -0.16 15.52 -15.22
C ILE A 66 -0.54 14.70 -16.46
N ALA A 67 -1.63 15.04 -17.14
CA ALA A 67 -2.05 14.35 -18.35
C ALA A 67 -1.07 14.56 -19.52
N ASP A 68 -0.48 15.75 -19.61
CA ASP A 68 0.53 16.11 -20.61
C ASP A 68 1.94 15.60 -20.27
N ALA A 69 2.15 15.11 -19.04
CA ALA A 69 3.43 14.55 -18.63
C ALA A 69 3.71 13.22 -19.36
N PRO A 70 4.96 12.99 -19.82
CA PRO A 70 5.31 11.73 -20.48
C PRO A 70 5.04 10.55 -19.54
N ILE A 71 4.37 9.51 -20.05
CA ILE A 71 3.90 8.30 -19.34
C ILE A 71 4.97 7.61 -18.46
N ILE A 72 6.26 7.91 -18.69
CA ILE A 72 7.39 7.38 -17.93
C ILE A 72 7.50 8.04 -16.53
N ALA A 73 7.01 9.26 -16.33
CA ALA A 73 7.11 10.00 -15.06
C ALA A 73 5.96 9.73 -14.07
N THR A 74 4.88 9.08 -14.50
CA THR A 74 3.66 8.86 -13.69
C THR A 74 3.64 7.54 -12.93
N ILE A 75 4.73 6.75 -12.97
CA ILE A 75 4.89 5.53 -12.18
C ILE A 75 5.57 5.84 -10.83
N GLU A 76 5.19 6.92 -10.16
CA GLU A 76 5.55 7.12 -8.76
C GLU A 76 4.41 6.53 -7.91
N PRO A 77 4.64 5.46 -7.13
CA PRO A 77 3.57 4.77 -6.44
C PRO A 77 2.90 5.70 -5.44
N ASP A 78 1.58 5.82 -5.55
CA ASP A 78 0.69 6.44 -4.59
C ASP A 78 1.12 6.12 -3.13
N GLY A 79 0.97 7.13 -2.27
CA GLY A 79 1.13 7.11 -0.80
C GLY A 79 0.80 5.76 -0.14
N PRO A 80 1.34 5.45 1.06
CA PRO A 80 1.04 4.18 1.74
C PRO A 80 -0.50 4.04 1.89
N PRO A 81 -1.14 3.01 1.31
CA PRO A 81 -2.58 2.99 1.22
C PRO A 81 -3.22 2.83 2.61
N PRO A 82 -4.35 3.52 2.89
CA PRO A 82 -5.07 3.41 4.17
C PRO A 82 -5.62 1.99 4.45
N SER A 83 -5.57 1.08 3.48
CA SER A 83 -5.98 -0.33 3.56
C SER A 83 -4.89 -1.31 4.03
N ALA A 84 -3.67 -0.83 4.30
CA ALA A 84 -2.50 -1.66 4.61
C ALA A 84 -2.71 -2.68 5.75
N ARG A 85 -3.58 -2.38 6.73
CA ARG A 85 -3.85 -3.27 7.87
C ARG A 85 -4.79 -4.42 7.51
N TRP A 86 -5.86 -4.15 6.77
CA TRP A 86 -6.81 -5.18 6.33
C TRP A 86 -6.19 -6.14 5.31
N LEU A 87 -5.26 -5.65 4.48
CA LEU A 87 -4.45 -6.48 3.60
C LEU A 87 -3.57 -7.45 4.39
N ILE A 88 -2.92 -7.01 5.47
CA ILE A 88 -2.14 -7.90 6.34
C ILE A 88 -3.04 -8.98 6.95
N VAL A 89 -4.22 -8.60 7.45
CA VAL A 89 -5.20 -9.57 7.98
C VAL A 89 -5.63 -10.57 6.91
N GLY A 90 -5.91 -10.09 5.69
CA GLY A 90 -6.24 -10.95 4.55
C GLY A 90 -5.12 -11.94 4.21
N TRP A 91 -3.87 -11.48 4.17
CA TRP A 91 -2.71 -12.34 3.91
C TRP A 91 -2.45 -13.36 5.01
N LEU A 92 -2.63 -12.98 6.27
CA LEU A 92 -2.56 -13.92 7.39
C LEU A 92 -3.68 -14.98 7.30
N GLY A 93 -4.88 -14.58 6.88
CA GLY A 93 -5.99 -15.50 6.61
C GLY A 93 -5.65 -16.52 5.53
N VAL A 94 -5.05 -16.08 4.41
CA VAL A 94 -4.60 -16.98 3.34
C VAL A 94 -3.50 -17.92 3.81
N MET A 95 -2.52 -17.45 4.59
CA MET A 95 -1.48 -18.31 5.18
C MET A 95 -2.07 -19.35 6.13
N LEU A 96 -3.09 -18.99 6.92
CA LEU A 96 -3.79 -19.92 7.81
C LEU A 96 -4.46 -21.04 7.00
N VAL A 97 -5.18 -20.69 5.93
CA VAL A 97 -5.83 -21.68 5.04
C VAL A 97 -4.79 -22.60 4.40
N ALA A 98 -3.68 -22.05 3.90
CA ALA A 98 -2.58 -22.85 3.35
C ALA A 98 -2.00 -23.81 4.39
N GLY A 99 -1.83 -23.35 5.64
CA GLY A 99 -1.40 -24.20 6.76
C GLY A 99 -2.37 -25.34 7.07
N VAL A 100 -3.68 -25.08 7.06
CA VAL A 100 -4.72 -26.10 7.26
C VAL A 100 -4.70 -27.14 6.14
N ILE A 101 -4.64 -26.71 4.87
CA ILE A 101 -4.54 -27.63 3.72
C ILE A 101 -3.27 -28.48 3.80
N SER A 102 -2.14 -27.87 4.18
CA SER A 102 -0.87 -28.58 4.37
C SER A 102 -0.93 -29.62 5.49
N PHE A 103 -1.67 -29.33 6.56
CA PHE A 103 -1.86 -30.23 7.70
C PHE A 103 -2.66 -31.49 7.33
N PHE A 104 -3.73 -31.33 6.54
CA PHE A 104 -4.61 -32.45 6.17
C PHE A 104 -4.21 -33.16 4.86
N GLY A 105 -3.39 -32.55 4.00
CA GLY A 105 -3.05 -33.07 2.66
C GLY A 105 -1.66 -33.73 2.51
N GLY A 106 -0.86 -33.83 3.58
CA GLY A 106 0.51 -34.36 3.55
C GLY A 106 0.61 -35.90 3.66
N ALA A 107 1.57 -36.50 2.97
CA ALA A 107 1.86 -37.94 3.01
C ALA A 107 2.61 -38.40 4.28
N ILE A 108 3.08 -37.45 5.08
CA ILE A 108 3.62 -37.63 6.43
C ILE A 108 2.80 -36.68 7.32
N PRO A 109 2.31 -37.08 8.50
CA PRO A 109 1.59 -36.17 9.38
C PRO A 109 2.51 -35.00 9.74
N TYR A 110 2.32 -33.86 9.07
CA TYR A 110 3.00 -32.61 9.35
C TYR A 110 2.57 -32.17 10.75
N SER A 111 3.38 -32.54 11.74
CA SER A 111 3.09 -32.31 13.15
C SER A 111 2.95 -30.81 13.44
N THR A 112 2.38 -30.48 14.59
CA THR A 112 2.39 -29.14 15.19
C THR A 112 3.76 -28.45 15.09
N ALA A 113 4.86 -29.22 15.04
CA ALA A 113 6.21 -28.70 14.87
C ALA A 113 6.44 -28.01 13.51
N ASP A 114 5.85 -28.45 12.39
CA ASP A 114 6.04 -27.76 11.09
C ASP A 114 5.36 -26.38 11.10
N VAL A 115 4.15 -26.31 11.65
CA VAL A 115 3.43 -25.04 11.81
C VAL A 115 4.22 -24.08 12.70
N VAL A 116 4.75 -24.57 13.82
CA VAL A 116 5.46 -23.76 14.82
C VAL A 116 6.86 -23.36 14.37
N LEU A 117 7.60 -24.25 13.70
CA LEU A 117 9.00 -24.01 13.32
C LEU A 117 9.15 -23.38 11.94
N ARG A 118 8.16 -23.53 11.06
CA ARG A 118 8.25 -23.08 9.67
C ARG A 118 7.28 -21.95 9.35
N LEU A 119 5.98 -22.19 9.53
CA LEU A 119 4.95 -21.24 9.11
C LEU A 119 4.88 -20.01 10.01
N LEU A 120 4.90 -20.19 11.33
CA LEU A 120 4.83 -19.09 12.29
C LEU A 120 6.01 -18.10 12.15
N PRO A 121 7.28 -18.56 12.09
CA PRO A 121 8.41 -17.65 11.92
C PRO A 121 8.38 -16.92 10.57
N LEU A 122 7.99 -17.62 9.49
CA LEU A 122 7.87 -17.02 8.17
C LEU A 122 6.79 -15.93 8.14
N ALA A 123 5.61 -16.23 8.68
CA ALA A 123 4.51 -15.28 8.78
C ALA A 123 4.90 -14.07 9.64
N ALA A 124 5.56 -14.30 10.78
CA ALA A 124 6.03 -13.23 11.66
C ALA A 124 7.07 -12.33 10.98
N ALA A 125 8.06 -12.91 10.31
CA ALA A 125 9.08 -12.16 9.59
C ALA A 125 8.49 -11.36 8.42
N ALA A 126 7.64 -11.98 7.60
CA ALA A 126 6.98 -11.32 6.47
C ALA A 126 6.08 -10.17 6.95
N THR A 127 5.32 -10.37 8.02
CA THR A 127 4.49 -9.33 8.64
C THR A 127 5.34 -8.20 9.22
N ALA A 128 6.41 -8.53 9.95
CA ALA A 128 7.32 -7.53 10.50
C ALA A 128 7.99 -6.70 9.40
N PHE A 129 8.36 -7.32 8.27
CA PHE A 129 8.86 -6.59 7.11
C PHE A 129 7.78 -5.69 6.49
N ALA A 130 6.56 -6.20 6.29
CA ALA A 130 5.44 -5.44 5.76
C ALA A 130 5.10 -4.20 6.60
N LEU A 131 5.25 -4.29 7.93
CA LEU A 131 4.97 -3.19 8.86
C LEU A 131 6.13 -2.19 8.99
N THR A 132 7.37 -2.67 8.97
CA THR A 132 8.53 -1.85 9.34
C THR A 132 9.43 -1.43 8.18
N GLY A 133 9.38 -2.14 7.05
CA GLY A 133 10.27 -1.94 5.90
C GLY A 133 11.74 -2.25 6.17
N ARG A 134 12.10 -2.82 7.33
CA ARG A 134 13.51 -3.04 7.71
C ARG A 134 14.13 -4.21 6.94
N ARG A 135 15.37 -4.01 6.43
CA ARG A 135 16.11 -5.02 5.64
C ARG A 135 16.35 -6.35 6.37
N VAL A 136 16.50 -6.33 7.69
CA VAL A 136 16.71 -7.54 8.50
C VAL A 136 15.53 -8.51 8.37
N TYR A 137 14.29 -8.00 8.42
CA TYR A 137 13.10 -8.85 8.29
C TYR A 137 12.92 -9.35 6.86
N TYR A 138 13.27 -8.55 5.85
CA TYR A 138 13.30 -9.01 4.46
C TYR A 138 14.24 -10.21 4.27
N ALA A 139 15.48 -10.09 4.77
CA ALA A 139 16.46 -11.18 4.70
C ALA A 139 15.96 -12.44 5.43
N ALA A 140 15.36 -12.27 6.62
CA ALA A 140 14.75 -13.37 7.37
C ALA A 140 13.61 -14.05 6.60
N THR A 141 12.70 -13.29 5.99
CA THR A 141 11.61 -13.83 5.16
C THR A 141 12.15 -14.62 3.97
N VAL A 142 13.15 -14.10 3.26
CA VAL A 142 13.76 -14.79 2.11
C VAL A 142 14.42 -16.10 2.55
N ALA A 143 15.18 -16.08 3.65
CA ALA A 143 15.84 -17.27 4.18
C ALA A 143 14.83 -18.35 4.61
N LEU A 144 13.79 -17.97 5.35
CA LEU A 144 12.73 -18.89 5.81
C LEU A 144 11.90 -19.44 4.65
N LEU A 145 11.62 -18.62 3.64
CA LEU A 145 10.92 -19.07 2.43
C LEU A 145 11.77 -20.06 1.64
N ALA A 146 13.06 -19.77 1.44
CA ALA A 146 13.98 -20.66 0.75
C ALA A 146 14.12 -22.01 1.47
N ALA A 147 14.31 -21.98 2.80
CA ALA A 147 14.32 -23.20 3.61
C ALA A 147 13.00 -23.98 3.48
N SER A 148 11.86 -23.28 3.46
CA SER A 148 10.56 -23.92 3.28
C SER A 148 10.43 -24.60 1.93
N VAL A 149 10.85 -23.93 0.84
CA VAL A 149 10.87 -24.51 -0.51
C VAL A 149 11.74 -25.77 -0.54
N LEU A 150 12.96 -25.72 0.01
CA LEU A 150 13.88 -26.86 0.03
C LEU A 150 13.29 -28.06 0.78
N ILE A 151 12.73 -27.84 1.97
CA ILE A 151 12.08 -28.90 2.76
C ILE A 151 10.88 -29.48 2.01
N THR A 152 10.03 -28.63 1.41
CA THR A 152 8.88 -29.08 0.63
C THR A 152 9.31 -29.94 -0.56
N LEU A 153 10.36 -29.53 -1.28
CA LEU A 153 10.88 -30.28 -2.43
C LEU A 153 11.52 -31.62 -2.00
N ALA A 154 12.20 -31.66 -0.86
CA ALA A 154 12.78 -32.89 -0.32
C ALA A 154 11.70 -33.90 0.12
N LEU A 155 10.57 -33.41 0.61
CA LEU A 155 9.42 -34.20 1.08
C LEU A 155 8.25 -34.18 0.09
N ALA A 156 8.54 -33.99 -1.20
CA ALA A 156 7.55 -33.66 -2.22
C ALA A 156 6.34 -34.61 -2.19
N SER A 157 5.19 -34.05 -1.86
CA SER A 157 3.88 -34.69 -1.98
C SER A 157 2.97 -33.73 -2.74
N PHE A 158 1.92 -34.27 -3.36
CA PHE A 158 0.94 -33.45 -4.07
C PHE A 158 0.39 -32.32 -3.16
N GLY A 159 0.01 -32.65 -1.92
CA GLY A 159 -0.49 -31.67 -0.96
C GLY A 159 0.54 -30.62 -0.54
N SER A 160 1.82 -31.01 -0.35
CA SER A 160 2.86 -30.06 0.06
C SER A 160 3.24 -29.08 -1.05
N LEU A 161 3.18 -29.51 -2.31
CA LEU A 161 3.39 -28.66 -3.48
C LEU A 161 2.24 -27.66 -3.68
N VAL A 162 0.98 -28.09 -3.52
CA VAL A 162 -0.18 -27.19 -3.59
C VAL A 162 -0.14 -26.16 -2.46
N ALA A 163 0.16 -26.59 -1.24
CA ALA A 163 0.31 -25.70 -0.10
C ALA A 163 1.44 -24.66 -0.31
N LEU A 164 2.56 -25.06 -0.94
CA LEU A 164 3.64 -24.15 -1.29
C LEU A 164 3.17 -23.07 -2.28
N GLY A 165 2.44 -23.46 -3.33
CA GLY A 165 1.87 -22.52 -4.30
C GLY A 165 0.95 -21.48 -3.64
N LEU A 166 0.07 -21.93 -2.74
CA LEU A 166 -0.84 -21.06 -1.98
C LEU A 166 -0.10 -20.15 -1.00
N LEU A 167 1.01 -20.60 -0.41
CA LEU A 167 1.81 -19.85 0.54
C LEU A 167 2.69 -18.78 -0.11
N LEU A 168 3.10 -18.97 -1.37
CA LEU A 168 3.89 -17.98 -2.09
C LEU A 168 3.13 -16.66 -2.31
N VAL A 169 1.83 -16.75 -2.60
CA VAL A 169 0.98 -15.58 -2.87
C VAL A 169 0.98 -14.56 -1.71
N PRO A 170 0.64 -14.93 -0.46
CA PRO A 170 0.65 -13.99 0.66
C PRO A 170 2.05 -13.49 1.02
N VAL A 171 3.09 -14.33 0.90
CA VAL A 171 4.46 -13.91 1.20
C VAL A 171 4.92 -12.84 0.21
N VAL A 172 4.69 -13.03 -1.09
CA VAL A 172 5.00 -12.04 -2.12
C VAL A 172 4.20 -10.75 -1.88
N GLY A 173 2.91 -10.86 -1.56
CA GLY A 173 2.06 -9.71 -1.23
C GLY A 173 2.62 -8.87 -0.07
N LEU A 174 3.01 -9.53 1.03
CA LEU A 174 3.62 -8.88 2.19
C LEU A 174 4.99 -8.27 1.87
N MET A 175 5.80 -8.91 1.03
CA MET A 175 7.09 -8.39 0.61
C MET A 175 6.97 -7.15 -0.29
N VAL A 176 6.02 -7.14 -1.23
CA VAL A 176 5.73 -5.95 -2.04
C VAL A 176 5.30 -4.79 -1.17
N GLN A 177 4.45 -5.05 -0.16
CA GLN A 177 4.02 -4.04 0.80
C GLN A 177 5.20 -3.50 1.64
N GLY A 178 6.06 -4.36 2.16
CA GLY A 178 7.24 -3.95 2.95
C GLY A 178 8.25 -3.13 2.14
N ARG A 179 8.42 -3.43 0.84
CA ARG A 179 9.25 -2.62 -0.07
C ARG A 179 8.74 -1.19 -0.22
N LYS A 180 7.42 -1.01 -0.32
CA LYS A 180 6.81 0.33 -0.36
C LYS A 180 7.09 1.09 0.94
N VAL A 181 6.94 0.43 2.10
CA VAL A 181 7.25 1.04 3.41
C VAL A 181 8.72 1.43 3.53
N ALA A 182 9.64 0.59 3.02
CA ALA A 182 11.07 0.88 3.02
C ALA A 182 11.41 2.11 2.17
N ALA A 183 10.77 2.26 1.00
CA ALA A 183 10.97 3.40 0.11
C ALA A 183 10.54 4.74 0.74
N TYR A 184 9.45 4.77 1.51
CA TYR A 184 9.02 5.97 2.24
C TYR A 184 9.96 6.41 3.38
N ARG A 185 10.85 5.53 3.84
CA ARG A 185 11.77 5.81 4.95
C ARG A 185 13.20 6.15 4.50
N ALA A 186 13.52 5.94 3.22
CA ALA A 186 14.83 6.22 2.62
C ALA A 186 14.92 7.71 2.24
#